data_AF-A0AA39TS08-F1
#
_entry.id   AF-A0AA39TS08-F1
#
_cell.length_a   1.000
_cell.length_b   1.000
_cell.length_c   1.000
_cell.angle_alpha   90.00
_cell.angle_beta   90.00
_cell.angle_gamma   90.00
#
_symmetry.space_group_name_H-M   'P 1'
#
loop_
_entity.id
_entity.type
_entity.pdbx_description
1 polymer ?
#
loop_
_entity_poly.entity_id
_entity_poly.type
_entity_poly.pdbx_seq_one_letter_code
_entity_poly.pdbx_strand_id
1 'polypeptide(L)'
;MWIPVVFIIASGAALAQDLTPSVSWKPNITSSKDESISVASAALEKALGYGMNYGYAAARSYTAHQDPDFLDLAVTSWTSARRYTISKEQAASGIVEAVSVIDDYNWSFHELRLTATLAGGTYRMIDFDALGLSGTASGAFLVVSALLAEATSNQTYLDAAIESTNFIQSHLLNPSDIVLASISSQSNNPCSIQPVTYSYDSGIFIEGLAILGDITHNASTETLLRSTIVATTTNPLWQGLDGIVTTTEPGGLFIMRALAALYERNTTSSDLRDYIKEYVGVQYNAVVEQARATDGSNIYGLPWTGPPNTSFSGVN
;
A
#
# COMPACT_ATOMS: atom_id res chain seq x y z
N MET A 1 10.76 -10.86 -19.13
CA MET A 1 9.32 -10.95 -18.82
C MET A 1 9.08 -12.13 -17.90
N TRP A 2 9.54 -12.03 -16.64
CA TRP A 2 9.45 -13.04 -15.57
C TRP A 2 9.27 -12.34 -14.19
N ILE A 3 8.91 -11.07 -14.22
CA ILE A 3 8.99 -10.14 -13.09
C ILE A 3 7.76 -10.22 -12.16
N PRO A 4 6.50 -10.43 -12.58
CA PRO A 4 5.37 -10.36 -11.65
C PRO A 4 5.31 -11.48 -10.60
N VAL A 5 5.73 -12.70 -10.97
CA VAL A 5 5.46 -13.93 -10.20
C VAL A 5 6.25 -14.02 -8.88
N VAL A 6 7.42 -13.38 -8.79
CA VAL A 6 8.27 -13.43 -7.59
C VAL A 6 7.76 -12.47 -6.50
N PHE A 7 6.98 -11.45 -6.86
CA PHE A 7 6.67 -10.29 -5.98
C PHE A 7 5.52 -10.52 -5.01
N ILE A 8 4.46 -11.21 -5.46
CA ILE A 8 3.32 -11.56 -4.61
C ILE A 8 3.72 -12.66 -3.62
N ILE A 9 4.59 -13.58 -4.07
CA ILE A 9 5.14 -14.64 -3.21
C ILE A 9 6.02 -14.03 -2.12
N ALA A 10 6.89 -13.05 -2.40
CA ALA A 10 7.79 -12.49 -1.38
C ALA A 10 7.07 -11.63 -0.32
N SER A 11 6.11 -10.79 -0.73
CA SER A 11 5.33 -9.95 0.19
C SER A 11 4.31 -10.77 0.99
N GLY A 12 3.63 -11.73 0.35
CA GLY A 12 2.76 -12.71 1.02
C GLY A 12 3.53 -13.69 1.92
N ALA A 13 4.74 -14.09 1.55
CA ALA A 13 5.61 -14.95 2.37
C ALA A 13 6.13 -14.25 3.63
N ALA A 14 6.51 -12.97 3.55
CA ALA A 14 6.96 -12.22 4.71
C ALA A 14 5.82 -12.06 5.76
N LEU A 15 4.58 -11.86 5.30
CA LEU A 15 3.38 -11.88 6.16
C LEU A 15 3.02 -13.29 6.67
N ALA A 16 3.12 -14.30 5.80
CA ALA A 16 2.93 -15.69 6.23
C ALA A 16 4.00 -16.15 7.23
N GLN A 17 5.15 -15.46 7.31
CA GLN A 17 6.18 -15.64 8.34
C GLN A 17 5.87 -14.96 9.67
N ASP A 18 5.12 -13.84 9.65
CA ASP A 18 4.57 -13.21 10.86
C ASP A 18 3.55 -14.15 11.55
N LEU A 19 2.79 -14.91 10.74
CA LEU A 19 1.88 -15.96 11.21
C LEU A 19 2.61 -17.29 11.48
N THR A 20 3.46 -17.35 12.51
CA THR A 20 4.26 -18.52 12.97
C THR A 20 4.21 -19.77 12.06
N PRO A 21 4.90 -19.79 10.92
CA PRO A 21 5.04 -21.00 10.12
C PRO A 21 6.08 -21.91 10.76
N SER A 22 6.09 -23.18 10.32
CA SER A 22 7.08 -24.17 10.73
C SER A 22 8.51 -23.62 10.64
N VAL A 23 9.31 -23.82 11.70
CA VAL A 23 10.76 -23.50 11.75
C VAL A 23 11.59 -24.12 10.61
N SER A 24 11.01 -25.05 9.84
CA SER A 24 11.61 -25.67 8.67
C SER A 24 11.50 -24.85 7.38
N TRP A 25 10.67 -23.81 7.34
CA TRP A 25 10.49 -22.99 6.13
C TRP A 25 11.38 -21.75 6.17
N LYS A 26 12.60 -21.88 5.60
CA LYS A 26 13.43 -20.74 5.22
C LYS A 26 13.26 -20.53 3.72
N PRO A 27 12.80 -19.36 3.23
CA PRO A 27 12.78 -19.08 1.82
C PRO A 27 14.22 -19.15 1.31
N ASN A 28 14.44 -19.96 0.29
CA ASN A 28 15.72 -20.04 -0.41
C ASN A 28 15.82 -18.79 -1.30
N ILE A 29 16.12 -17.65 -0.71
CA ILE A 29 16.36 -16.40 -1.44
C ILE A 29 17.73 -16.57 -2.10
N THR A 30 17.73 -17.09 -3.33
CA THR A 30 18.96 -17.37 -4.10
C THR A 30 19.58 -16.12 -4.72
N SER A 31 18.89 -14.98 -4.68
CA SER A 31 19.39 -13.70 -5.20
C SER A 31 20.27 -12.99 -4.19
N SER A 32 21.37 -12.39 -4.66
CA SER A 32 22.25 -11.61 -3.78
C SER A 32 21.59 -10.30 -3.34
N LYS A 33 22.14 -9.67 -2.28
CA LYS A 33 21.75 -8.33 -1.83
C LYS A 33 21.80 -7.32 -2.97
N ASP A 34 22.91 -7.30 -3.71
CA ASP A 34 23.13 -6.38 -4.84
C ASP A 34 22.14 -6.61 -5.97
N GLU A 35 21.78 -7.87 -6.24
CA GLU A 35 20.76 -8.21 -7.23
C GLU A 35 19.38 -7.71 -6.79
N SER A 36 19.02 -7.90 -5.52
CA SER A 36 17.73 -7.43 -4.97
C SER A 36 17.65 -5.89 -4.98
N ILE A 37 18.74 -5.21 -4.62
CA ILE A 37 18.85 -3.75 -4.69
C ILE A 37 18.77 -3.27 -6.14
N SER A 38 19.45 -3.95 -7.07
CA SER A 38 19.43 -3.60 -8.49
C SER A 38 18.03 -3.75 -9.09
N VAL A 39 17.33 -4.84 -8.79
CA VAL A 39 15.97 -5.06 -9.29
C VAL A 39 14.99 -4.07 -8.65
N ALA A 40 15.10 -3.81 -7.34
CA ALA A 40 14.29 -2.80 -6.67
C ALA A 40 14.51 -1.42 -7.30
N SER A 41 15.77 -1.03 -7.50
CA SER A 41 16.13 0.25 -8.13
C SER A 41 15.55 0.35 -9.55
N ALA A 42 15.71 -0.69 -10.37
CA ALA A 42 15.14 -0.76 -11.71
C ALA A 42 13.60 -0.75 -11.72
N ALA A 43 12.96 -1.34 -10.71
CA ALA A 43 11.50 -1.29 -10.56
C ALA A 43 11.03 0.12 -10.14
N LEU A 44 11.75 0.77 -9.22
CA LEU A 44 11.50 2.16 -8.86
C LEU A 44 11.61 3.07 -10.08
N GLU A 45 12.66 2.91 -10.91
CA GLU A 45 12.89 3.64 -12.17
C GLU A 45 11.69 3.58 -13.13
N LYS A 46 10.86 2.54 -13.04
CA LYS A 46 9.72 2.33 -13.93
C LYS A 46 8.38 2.71 -13.32
N ALA A 47 8.15 2.38 -12.05
CA ALA A 47 6.94 2.77 -11.33
C ALA A 47 7.12 2.62 -9.81
N LEU A 48 6.90 3.72 -9.10
CA LEU A 48 7.23 3.86 -7.68
C LEU A 48 6.43 2.89 -6.80
N GLY A 49 5.14 2.68 -7.13
CA GLY A 49 4.31 1.71 -6.42
C GLY A 49 4.86 0.28 -6.44
N TYR A 50 5.53 -0.15 -7.52
CA TYR A 50 6.16 -1.47 -7.57
C TYR A 50 7.47 -1.52 -6.80
N GLY A 51 8.27 -0.46 -6.89
CA GLY A 51 9.54 -0.36 -6.18
C GLY A 51 9.37 -0.34 -4.66
N MET A 52 8.27 0.21 -4.16
CA MET A 52 7.98 0.28 -2.72
C MET A 52 7.45 -1.02 -2.14
N ASN A 53 6.97 -1.96 -2.96
CA ASN A 53 6.68 -3.32 -2.49
C ASN A 53 7.94 -4.04 -1.99
N TYR A 54 9.12 -3.71 -2.54
CA TYR A 54 10.40 -4.21 -2.01
C TYR A 54 10.72 -3.64 -0.64
N GLY A 55 10.53 -2.32 -0.48
CA GLY A 55 10.70 -1.67 0.82
C GLY A 55 9.75 -2.24 1.87
N TYR A 56 8.49 -2.49 1.49
CA TYR A 56 7.49 -3.14 2.32
C TYR A 56 7.91 -4.54 2.75
N ALA A 57 8.26 -5.41 1.78
CA ALA A 57 8.65 -6.79 2.07
C ALA A 57 9.91 -6.85 2.94
N ALA A 58 10.88 -5.97 2.67
CA ALA A 58 12.09 -5.85 3.47
C ALA A 58 11.78 -5.39 4.90
N ALA A 59 10.96 -4.36 5.08
CA ALA A 59 10.56 -3.89 6.41
C ALA A 59 9.84 -4.98 7.23
N ARG A 60 8.91 -5.72 6.61
CA ARG A 60 8.26 -6.87 7.26
C ARG A 60 9.23 -8.00 7.58
N SER A 61 10.16 -8.29 6.68
CA SER A 61 11.20 -9.31 6.91
C SER A 61 12.13 -8.92 8.07
N TYR A 62 12.45 -7.62 8.22
CA TYR A 62 13.17 -7.12 9.37
C TYR A 62 12.38 -7.34 10.67
N THR A 63 11.08 -7.04 10.71
CA THR A 63 10.24 -7.30 11.88
C THR A 63 10.29 -8.77 12.31
N ALA A 64 10.17 -9.69 11.35
CA ALA A 64 10.16 -11.13 11.63
C ALA A 64 11.53 -11.71 12.01
N HIS A 65 12.63 -11.27 11.36
CA HIS A 65 13.95 -11.92 11.48
C HIS A 65 14.99 -11.10 12.22
N GLN A 66 14.75 -9.80 12.42
CA GLN A 66 15.68 -8.84 13.02
C GLN A 66 17.04 -8.77 12.30
N ASP A 67 17.06 -9.10 11.01
CA ASP A 67 18.27 -9.06 10.17
C ASP A 67 18.49 -7.64 9.63
N PRO A 68 19.58 -6.94 10.01
CA PRO A 68 19.84 -5.57 9.59
C PRO A 68 19.94 -5.39 8.07
N ASP A 69 20.26 -6.44 7.30
CA ASP A 69 20.28 -6.34 5.83
C ASP A 69 18.89 -6.05 5.25
N PHE A 70 17.83 -6.56 5.87
CA PHE A 70 16.46 -6.24 5.48
C PHE A 70 16.09 -4.79 5.84
N LEU A 71 16.57 -4.29 6.99
CA LEU A 71 16.36 -2.89 7.35
C LEU A 71 17.07 -1.94 6.38
N ASP A 72 18.33 -2.22 6.02
CA ASP A 72 19.09 -1.45 5.03
C ASP A 72 18.37 -1.38 3.67
N LEU A 73 17.80 -2.51 3.23
CA LEU A 73 17.04 -2.57 1.97
C LEU A 73 15.75 -1.75 2.04
N ALA A 74 15.02 -1.82 3.16
CA ALA A 74 13.84 -1.01 3.39
C ALA A 74 14.16 0.49 3.37
N VAL A 75 15.23 0.91 4.06
CA VAL A 75 15.72 2.29 4.08
C VAL A 75 16.13 2.77 2.68
N THR A 76 16.80 1.91 1.90
CA THR A 76 17.22 2.23 0.53
C THR A 76 16.02 2.45 -0.39
N SER A 77 15.03 1.56 -0.33
CA SER A 77 13.78 1.68 -1.09
C SER A 77 13.02 2.95 -0.71
N TRP A 78 12.88 3.23 0.60
CA TRP A 78 12.23 4.43 1.10
C TRP A 78 12.94 5.71 0.67
N THR A 79 14.26 5.76 0.79
CA THR A 79 15.07 6.95 0.43
C THR A 79 14.92 7.28 -1.06
N SER A 80 14.81 6.25 -1.88
CA SER A 80 14.62 6.41 -3.32
C SER A 80 13.20 6.91 -3.64
N ALA A 81 12.17 6.37 -2.98
CA ALA A 81 10.79 6.85 -3.11
C ALA A 81 10.57 8.26 -2.56
N ARG A 82 11.31 8.65 -1.50
CA ARG A 82 11.22 9.99 -0.89
C ARG A 82 11.53 11.11 -1.87
N ARG A 83 12.41 10.87 -2.84
CA ARG A 83 12.73 11.84 -3.91
C ARG A 83 11.50 12.23 -4.72
N TYR A 84 10.56 11.31 -4.88
CA TYR A 84 9.33 11.51 -5.67
C TYR A 84 8.10 11.76 -4.81
N THR A 85 8.30 12.04 -3.52
CA THR A 85 7.24 12.40 -2.59
C THR A 85 7.43 13.85 -2.19
N ILE A 86 6.39 14.66 -2.37
CA ILE A 86 6.44 16.09 -2.08
C ILE A 86 6.72 16.30 -0.59
N SER A 87 7.77 17.06 -0.25
CA SER A 87 8.06 17.47 1.13
C SER A 87 7.26 18.70 1.54
N LYS A 88 7.20 19.00 2.84
CA LYS A 88 6.60 20.25 3.34
C LYS A 88 7.27 21.49 2.75
N GLU A 89 8.60 21.47 2.63
CA GLU A 89 9.39 22.57 2.07
C GLU A 89 9.08 22.77 0.58
N GLN A 90 8.98 21.68 -0.17
CA GLN A 90 8.60 21.71 -1.59
C GLN A 90 7.16 22.20 -1.80
N ALA A 91 6.23 21.76 -0.95
CA ALA A 91 4.85 22.24 -0.97
C ALA A 91 4.75 23.74 -0.62
N ALA A 92 5.58 24.24 0.30
CA ALA A 92 5.60 25.64 0.71
C ALA A 92 6.30 26.56 -0.32
N SER A 93 7.37 26.09 -0.95
CA SER A 93 8.07 26.83 -2.01
C SER A 93 7.32 26.79 -3.34
N GLY A 94 6.43 25.80 -3.50
CA GLY A 94 5.77 25.51 -4.75
C GLY A 94 6.71 25.04 -5.85
N ILE A 95 7.85 24.43 -5.49
CA ILE A 95 8.87 23.87 -6.38
C ILE A 95 9.20 22.44 -5.92
N VAL A 96 9.13 21.46 -6.83
CA VAL A 96 9.56 20.07 -6.58
C VAL A 96 10.84 19.80 -7.36
N GLU A 97 12.00 19.89 -6.69
CA GLU A 97 13.34 19.71 -7.30
C GLU A 97 13.56 18.34 -7.96
N ALA A 98 12.92 17.27 -7.50
CA ALA A 98 13.09 15.97 -8.16
C ALA A 98 12.42 15.89 -9.53
N VAL A 99 11.47 16.80 -9.81
CA VAL A 99 10.82 16.98 -11.12
C VAL A 99 11.50 18.11 -11.90
N SER A 100 12.51 18.79 -11.33
CA SER A 100 13.23 19.88 -11.99
C SER A 100 14.30 19.42 -12.99
N VAL A 101 14.29 18.15 -13.41
CA VAL A 101 15.06 17.69 -14.59
C VAL A 101 14.36 18.10 -15.90
N ILE A 102 13.21 18.79 -15.82
CA ILE A 102 12.46 19.27 -16.97
C ILE A 102 12.61 20.79 -17.07
N ASP A 103 13.70 21.22 -17.72
CA ASP A 103 14.09 22.62 -17.95
C ASP A 103 13.08 23.48 -18.75
N ASP A 104 11.93 22.95 -19.18
CA ASP A 104 10.94 23.69 -19.99
C ASP A 104 9.55 23.87 -19.33
N TYR A 105 9.28 23.24 -18.17
CA TYR A 105 8.03 23.44 -17.43
C TYR A 105 8.33 23.79 -15.98
N ASN A 106 8.56 25.08 -15.75
CA ASN A 106 8.62 25.67 -14.42
C ASN A 106 7.23 25.56 -13.77
N TRP A 107 6.90 24.38 -13.23
CA TRP A 107 5.65 24.14 -12.52
C TRP A 107 5.73 24.89 -11.20
N SER A 108 5.19 26.10 -11.17
CA SER A 108 4.93 26.78 -9.91
C SER A 108 3.58 26.30 -9.38
N PHE A 109 3.54 25.69 -8.19
CA PHE A 109 2.28 25.43 -7.49
C PHE A 109 1.50 26.72 -7.16
N HIS A 110 2.10 27.89 -7.41
CA HIS A 110 1.56 29.22 -7.15
C HIS A 110 0.21 29.53 -7.82
N GLU A 111 -0.20 28.80 -8.87
CA GLU A 111 -1.51 29.01 -9.52
C GLU A 111 -2.64 28.12 -8.97
N LEU A 112 -2.34 27.25 -8.01
CA LEU A 112 -3.30 26.24 -7.53
C LEU A 112 -4.07 26.73 -6.30
N ARG A 113 -5.40 26.82 -6.44
CA ARG A 113 -6.34 27.12 -5.36
C ARG A 113 -6.71 25.88 -4.53
N LEU A 114 -5.74 25.03 -4.20
CA LEU A 114 -5.98 23.95 -3.24
C LEU A 114 -5.87 24.52 -1.82
N THR A 115 -6.84 24.21 -0.97
CA THR A 115 -6.90 24.71 0.41
C THR A 115 -6.03 23.90 1.37
N ALA A 116 -5.55 22.73 0.95
CA ALA A 116 -4.68 21.83 1.73
C ALA A 116 -3.33 21.59 1.03
N THR A 117 -2.30 21.32 1.83
CA THR A 117 -0.94 21.03 1.36
C THR A 117 -0.87 19.75 0.53
N LEU A 118 0.02 19.71 -0.46
CA LEU A 118 0.32 18.50 -1.26
C LEU A 118 1.48 17.68 -0.68
N ALA A 119 2.09 18.13 0.43
CA ALA A 119 3.13 17.38 1.13
C ALA A 119 2.65 15.98 1.50
N GLY A 120 3.47 14.97 1.22
CA GLY A 120 3.13 13.56 1.39
C GLY A 120 2.53 12.89 0.16
N GLY A 121 2.20 13.65 -0.89
CA GLY A 121 1.79 13.09 -2.17
C GLY A 121 2.97 12.51 -2.93
N THR A 122 2.82 11.28 -3.42
CA THR A 122 3.85 10.54 -4.18
C THR A 122 3.41 10.36 -5.62
N TYR A 123 4.32 10.64 -6.56
CA TYR A 123 4.08 10.41 -7.99
C TYR A 123 3.95 8.91 -8.32
N ARG A 124 3.11 8.57 -9.30
CA ARG A 124 2.90 7.17 -9.72
C ARG A 124 4.08 6.60 -10.51
N MET A 125 4.59 7.37 -11.45
CA MET A 125 5.63 6.97 -12.41
C MET A 125 6.70 8.05 -12.50
N ILE A 126 7.87 7.65 -12.98
CA ILE A 126 9.01 8.55 -13.23
C ILE A 126 8.93 9.14 -14.65
N ASP A 127 8.14 8.53 -15.54
CA ASP A 127 7.99 8.95 -16.94
C ASP A 127 6.75 9.84 -17.20
N PHE A 128 6.91 10.69 -18.22
CA PHE A 128 6.22 11.96 -18.48
C PHE A 128 4.71 11.91 -18.79
N ASP A 129 4.18 10.78 -19.25
CA ASP A 129 2.79 10.71 -19.74
C ASP A 129 1.75 10.38 -18.65
N ALA A 130 2.21 9.95 -17.46
CA ALA A 130 1.38 9.54 -16.33
C ALA A 130 1.68 10.33 -15.06
N LEU A 131 2.02 11.61 -15.21
CA LEU A 131 2.29 12.54 -14.12
C LEU A 131 1.00 12.80 -13.32
N GLY A 132 0.90 12.12 -12.18
CA GLY A 132 -0.11 12.36 -11.18
C GLY A 132 0.32 11.80 -9.84
N LEU A 133 -0.11 12.47 -8.77
CA LEU A 133 0.06 11.98 -7.40
C LEU A 133 -0.99 10.89 -7.18
N SER A 134 -0.58 9.65 -6.92
CA SER A 134 -1.52 8.53 -6.82
C SER A 134 -1.78 8.10 -5.38
N GLY A 135 -3.00 7.63 -5.14
CA GLY A 135 -3.39 7.00 -3.87
C GLY A 135 -2.55 5.78 -3.58
N THR A 136 -2.30 4.94 -4.59
CA THR A 136 -1.47 3.73 -4.44
C THR A 136 -0.04 4.04 -4.01
N ALA A 137 0.62 5.00 -4.67
CA ALA A 137 2.01 5.32 -4.37
C ALA A 137 2.11 6.05 -3.02
N SER A 138 1.23 7.01 -2.77
CA SER A 138 1.21 7.74 -1.50
C SER A 138 0.89 6.81 -0.32
N GLY A 139 -0.03 5.87 -0.52
CA GLY A 139 -0.40 4.85 0.47
C GLY A 139 0.75 3.88 0.73
N ALA A 140 1.42 3.40 -0.31
CA ALA A 140 2.58 2.53 -0.13
C ALA A 140 3.72 3.28 0.59
N PHE A 141 3.87 4.59 0.36
CA PHE A 141 4.91 5.41 0.98
C PHE A 141 4.61 5.60 2.45
N LEU A 142 3.34 5.86 2.77
CA LEU A 142 2.81 5.83 4.12
C LEU A 142 3.16 4.51 4.83
N VAL A 143 2.83 3.35 4.26
CA VAL A 143 3.05 2.06 4.93
C VAL A 143 4.54 1.82 5.20
N VAL A 144 5.42 2.01 4.21
CA VAL A 144 6.87 1.81 4.39
C VAL A 144 7.44 2.82 5.39
N SER A 145 6.99 4.08 5.36
CA SER A 145 7.39 5.10 6.33
C SER A 145 6.97 4.71 7.75
N ALA A 146 5.74 4.25 7.93
CA ALA A 146 5.22 3.84 9.24
C ALA A 146 5.98 2.62 9.79
N LEU A 147 6.24 1.60 8.96
CA LEU A 147 7.05 0.43 9.35
C LEU A 147 8.48 0.81 9.74
N LEU A 148 9.12 1.72 8.99
CA LEU A 148 10.46 2.21 9.33
C LEU A 148 10.44 3.05 10.61
N ALA A 149 9.41 3.87 10.82
CA ALA A 149 9.23 4.64 12.06
C ALA A 149 9.09 3.71 13.27
N GLU A 150 8.29 2.65 13.15
CA GLU A 150 8.15 1.61 14.18
C GLU A 150 9.48 0.91 14.46
N ALA A 151 10.16 0.43 13.40
CA ALA A 151 11.40 -0.33 13.51
C ALA A 151 12.57 0.48 14.10
N THR A 152 12.60 1.79 13.85
CA THR A 152 13.78 2.63 14.15
C THR A 152 13.51 3.74 15.17
N SER A 153 12.25 3.97 15.54
CA SER A 153 11.81 5.13 16.32
C SER A 153 12.27 6.49 15.74
N ASN A 154 12.52 6.55 14.43
CA ASN A 154 13.04 7.75 13.77
C ASN A 154 11.91 8.69 13.35
N GLN A 155 11.97 9.93 13.83
CA GLN A 155 10.96 10.96 13.59
C GLN A 155 10.80 11.31 12.10
N THR A 156 11.87 11.23 11.29
CA THR A 156 11.78 11.51 9.86
C THR A 156 10.82 10.58 9.13
N TYR A 157 10.81 9.29 9.50
CA TYR A 157 9.87 8.34 8.92
C TYR A 157 8.45 8.55 9.45
N LEU A 158 8.32 8.89 10.74
CA LEU A 158 7.02 9.19 11.34
C LEU A 158 6.38 10.44 10.70
N ASP A 159 7.14 11.51 10.52
CA ASP A 159 6.67 12.74 9.88
C ASP A 159 6.24 12.49 8.43
N ALA A 160 6.99 11.67 7.69
CA ALA A 160 6.66 11.26 6.34
C ALA A 160 5.34 10.45 6.26
N ALA A 161 5.13 9.52 7.21
CA ALA A 161 3.87 8.78 7.31
C ALA A 161 2.68 9.73 7.60
N ILE A 162 2.85 10.68 8.52
CA ILE A 162 1.81 11.66 8.84
C ILE A 162 1.51 12.56 7.63
N GLU A 163 2.53 13.00 6.91
CA GLU A 163 2.39 13.79 5.67
C GLU A 163 1.56 13.04 4.63
N SER A 164 1.91 11.79 4.30
CA SER A 164 1.17 11.00 3.31
C SER A 164 -0.26 10.68 3.76
N THR A 165 -0.49 10.49 5.06
CA THR A 165 -1.83 10.33 5.61
C THR A 165 -2.68 11.58 5.37
N ASN A 166 -2.15 12.75 5.71
CA ASN A 166 -2.85 14.02 5.55
C ASN A 166 -3.11 14.35 4.07
N PHE A 167 -2.17 14.01 3.19
CA PHE A 167 -2.35 14.15 1.74
C PHE A 167 -3.54 13.32 1.24
N ILE A 168 -3.56 12.02 1.55
CA ILE A 168 -4.64 11.13 1.12
C ILE A 168 -5.97 11.63 1.68
N GLN A 169 -6.03 11.93 2.99
CA GLN A 169 -7.25 12.41 3.63
C GLN A 169 -7.78 13.71 3.01
N SER A 170 -6.88 14.64 2.66
CA SER A 170 -7.30 15.97 2.19
C SER A 170 -7.70 16.00 0.72
N HIS A 171 -7.12 15.12 -0.11
CA HIS A 171 -7.26 15.25 -1.57
C HIS A 171 -7.74 13.98 -2.28
N LEU A 172 -7.54 12.81 -1.67
CA LEU A 172 -7.87 11.53 -2.29
C LEU A 172 -8.92 10.74 -1.52
N LEU A 173 -9.38 11.21 -0.37
CA LEU A 173 -10.49 10.58 0.34
C LEU A 173 -11.80 11.23 -0.11
N ASN A 174 -12.69 10.44 -0.70
CA ASN A 174 -13.99 10.95 -1.11
C ASN A 174 -14.95 11.06 0.10
N PRO A 175 -16.13 11.70 -0.04
CA PRO A 175 -17.08 11.85 1.08
C PRO A 175 -17.64 10.55 1.65
N SER A 176 -17.40 9.40 1.01
CA SER A 176 -17.77 8.08 1.47
C SER A 176 -16.59 7.32 2.10
N ASP A 177 -15.49 8.01 2.44
CA ASP A 177 -14.26 7.45 3.01
C ASP A 177 -13.58 6.38 2.14
N ILE A 178 -13.72 6.50 0.82
CA ILE A 178 -13.01 5.65 -0.14
C ILE A 178 -11.88 6.44 -0.78
N VAL A 179 -10.71 5.80 -0.89
CA VAL A 179 -9.53 6.38 -1.53
C VAL A 179 -9.69 6.38 -3.05
N LEU A 180 -9.48 7.55 -3.64
CA LEU A 180 -9.46 7.85 -5.06
C LEU A 180 -8.08 7.57 -5.66
N ALA A 181 -8.06 7.25 -6.96
CA ALA A 181 -6.86 6.76 -7.63
C ALA A 181 -5.73 7.79 -7.73
N SER A 182 -6.03 9.03 -8.13
CA SER A 182 -4.98 10.05 -8.31
C SER A 182 -5.48 11.49 -8.45
N ILE A 183 -4.53 12.42 -8.32
CA ILE A 183 -4.62 13.81 -8.75
C ILE A 183 -3.75 13.95 -10.00
N SER A 184 -4.32 14.46 -11.08
CA SER A 184 -3.59 14.78 -12.32
C SER A 184 -2.57 15.88 -12.08
N SER A 185 -1.37 15.74 -12.63
CA SER A 185 -0.44 16.84 -12.83
C SER A 185 -0.13 17.07 -14.31
N GLN A 186 -1.10 16.74 -15.19
CA GLN A 186 -1.01 17.09 -16.61
C GLN A 186 -1.27 18.58 -16.83
N SER A 187 -0.54 19.20 -17.75
CA SER A 187 -0.60 20.64 -18.02
C SER A 187 -1.97 21.11 -18.54
N ASN A 188 -2.70 20.25 -19.26
CA ASN A 188 -4.03 20.55 -19.80
C ASN A 188 -5.16 20.35 -18.77
N ASN A 189 -4.90 19.68 -17.64
CA ASN A 189 -5.88 19.47 -16.58
C ASN A 189 -5.19 19.30 -15.21
N PRO A 190 -4.49 20.35 -14.73
CA PRO A 190 -3.72 20.29 -13.51
C PRO A 190 -4.65 20.15 -12.30
N CYS A 191 -4.26 19.31 -11.35
CA CYS A 191 -4.97 19.06 -10.09
C CYS A 191 -6.40 18.52 -10.21
N SER A 192 -6.78 18.01 -11.38
CA SER A 192 -8.03 17.28 -11.51
C SER A 192 -7.94 15.96 -10.78
N ILE A 193 -8.81 15.78 -9.80
CA ILE A 193 -8.99 14.50 -9.11
C ILE A 193 -9.61 13.52 -10.09
N GLN A 194 -9.04 12.33 -10.21
CA GLN A 194 -9.62 11.23 -10.94
C GLN A 194 -10.62 10.51 -10.03
N PRO A 195 -11.93 10.48 -10.35
CA PRO A 195 -12.95 9.88 -9.48
C PRO A 195 -12.95 8.35 -9.49
N VAL A 196 -11.92 7.73 -10.08
CA VAL A 196 -11.75 6.28 -10.13
C VAL A 196 -11.36 5.78 -8.74
N THR A 197 -11.95 4.66 -8.33
CA THR A 197 -11.66 4.01 -7.05
C THR A 197 -11.20 2.59 -7.30
N TYR A 198 -10.18 2.18 -6.56
CA TYR A 198 -9.71 0.80 -6.54
C TYR A 198 -9.66 0.31 -5.10
N SER A 199 -10.06 -0.95 -4.88
CA SER A 199 -10.08 -1.54 -3.54
C SER A 199 -8.68 -1.61 -2.90
N TYR A 200 -7.62 -1.78 -3.71
CA TYR A 200 -6.25 -1.79 -3.20
C TYR A 200 -5.80 -0.43 -2.64
N ASP A 201 -6.26 0.69 -3.19
CA ASP A 201 -5.87 2.02 -2.69
C ASP A 201 -6.36 2.23 -1.26
N SER A 202 -7.61 1.83 -1.00
CA SER A 202 -8.19 1.90 0.34
C SER A 202 -7.58 0.85 1.28
N GLY A 203 -7.31 -0.37 0.80
CA GLY A 203 -6.61 -1.40 1.59
C GLY A 203 -5.22 -0.95 2.06
N ILE A 204 -4.40 -0.41 1.16
CA ILE A 204 -3.07 0.11 1.50
C ILE A 204 -3.16 1.26 2.51
N PHE A 205 -4.13 2.16 2.34
CA PHE A 205 -4.34 3.27 3.26
C PHE A 205 -4.75 2.80 4.66
N ILE A 206 -5.68 1.83 4.77
CA ILE A 206 -6.08 1.21 6.03
C ILE A 206 -4.86 0.60 6.74
N GLU A 207 -3.99 -0.11 6.01
CA GLU A 207 -2.79 -0.71 6.60
C GLU A 207 -1.86 0.37 7.18
N GLY A 208 -1.64 1.45 6.43
CA GLY A 208 -0.85 2.59 6.87
C GLY A 208 -1.40 3.25 8.13
N LEU A 209 -2.72 3.48 8.17
CA LEU A 209 -3.43 4.02 9.32
C LEU A 209 -3.35 3.09 10.54
N ALA A 210 -3.44 1.77 10.33
CA ALA A 210 -3.34 0.80 11.42
C ALA A 210 -1.96 0.85 12.10
N ILE A 211 -0.88 0.93 11.32
CA ILE A 211 0.48 1.05 11.86
C ILE A 211 0.68 2.43 12.50
N LEU A 212 0.26 3.51 11.83
CA LEU A 212 0.42 4.86 12.35
C LEU A 212 -0.38 5.10 13.64
N GLY A 213 -1.60 4.56 13.73
CA GLY A 213 -2.43 4.62 14.92
C GLY A 213 -1.80 3.90 16.11
N ASP A 214 -1.16 2.76 15.88
CA ASP A 214 -0.43 2.00 16.90
C ASP A 214 0.79 2.77 17.43
N ILE A 215 1.55 3.45 16.56
CA ILE A 215 2.71 4.26 16.96
C ILE A 215 2.29 5.54 17.71
N THR A 216 1.23 6.21 17.24
CA THR A 216 0.91 7.58 17.68
C THR A 216 -0.18 7.64 18.74
N HIS A 217 -1.00 6.59 18.88
CA HIS A 217 -2.22 6.57 19.71
C HIS A 217 -3.14 7.77 19.45
N ASN A 218 -3.19 8.23 18.20
CA ASN A 218 -3.97 9.42 17.83
C ASN A 218 -5.43 9.05 17.56
N ALA A 219 -6.35 9.61 18.36
CA ALA A 219 -7.79 9.34 18.25
C ALA A 219 -8.40 9.72 16.88
N SER A 220 -7.88 10.75 16.21
CA SER A 220 -8.35 11.14 14.87
C SER A 220 -7.93 10.11 13.82
N THR A 221 -6.70 9.58 13.92
CA THR A 221 -6.22 8.47 13.06
C THR A 221 -7.06 7.21 13.29
N GLU A 222 -7.38 6.87 14.54
CA GLU A 222 -8.25 5.72 14.86
C GLU A 222 -9.68 5.89 14.31
N THR A 223 -10.24 7.10 14.40
CA THR A 223 -11.56 7.41 13.86
C THR A 223 -11.58 7.25 12.33
N LEU A 224 -10.57 7.81 11.65
CA LEU A 224 -10.41 7.70 10.20
C LEU A 224 -10.19 6.24 9.76
N LEU A 225 -9.41 5.47 10.51
CA LEU A 225 -9.19 4.05 10.27
C LEU A 225 -10.51 3.28 10.32
N ARG A 226 -11.31 3.48 11.37
CA ARG A 226 -12.62 2.83 11.53
C ARG A 226 -13.58 3.17 10.39
N SER A 227 -13.68 4.43 10.01
CA SER A 227 -14.60 4.85 8.95
C SER A 227 -14.19 4.31 7.58
N THR A 228 -12.89 4.35 7.27
CA THR A 228 -12.32 3.82 6.03
C THR A 228 -12.48 2.30 5.93
N ILE A 229 -12.33 1.56 7.04
CA ILE A 229 -12.58 0.11 7.10
C ILE A 229 -14.02 -0.18 6.71
N VAL A 230 -14.99 0.43 7.40
CA VAL A 230 -16.41 0.20 7.13
C VAL A 230 -16.74 0.54 5.67
N ALA A 231 -16.33 1.71 5.20
CA ALA A 231 -16.53 2.12 3.82
C ALA A 231 -16.00 1.08 2.83
N THR A 232 -14.77 0.58 3.05
CA THR A 232 -14.11 -0.37 2.17
C THR A 232 -14.73 -1.77 2.22
N THR A 233 -15.10 -2.26 3.40
CA THR A 233 -15.67 -3.61 3.57
C THR A 233 -17.16 -3.68 3.27
N THR A 234 -17.84 -2.55 3.06
CA THR A 234 -19.25 -2.50 2.63
C THR A 234 -19.46 -1.90 1.24
N ASN A 235 -18.39 -1.60 0.48
CA ASN A 235 -18.52 -0.94 -0.82
C ASN A 235 -19.06 -1.92 -1.89
N PRO A 236 -20.24 -1.65 -2.49
CA PRO A 236 -20.84 -2.56 -3.46
C PRO A 236 -20.07 -2.67 -4.79
N LEU A 237 -19.05 -1.82 -5.03
CA LEU A 237 -18.19 -1.93 -6.21
C LEU A 237 -17.30 -3.18 -6.19
N TRP A 238 -16.94 -3.67 -5.01
CA TRP A 238 -16.08 -4.86 -4.85
C TRP A 238 -16.53 -5.80 -3.72
N GLN A 239 -17.72 -5.56 -3.15
CA GLN A 239 -18.35 -6.43 -2.15
C GLN A 239 -19.67 -6.97 -2.65
N GLY A 240 -19.81 -8.29 -2.58
CA GLY A 240 -21.06 -8.99 -2.81
C GLY A 240 -22.05 -8.79 -1.66
N LEU A 241 -23.33 -9.05 -1.93
CA LEU A 241 -24.39 -9.02 -0.90
C LEU A 241 -24.23 -10.15 0.14
N ASP A 242 -23.46 -11.18 -0.20
CA ASP A 242 -23.03 -12.28 0.67
C ASP A 242 -21.81 -11.92 1.53
N GLY A 243 -21.30 -10.69 1.41
CA GLY A 243 -20.13 -10.20 2.12
C GLY A 243 -18.81 -10.71 1.55
N ILE A 244 -18.79 -11.38 0.39
CA ILE A 244 -17.58 -11.87 -0.26
C ILE A 244 -17.00 -10.78 -1.18
N VAL A 245 -15.69 -10.59 -1.15
CA VAL A 245 -15.01 -9.70 -2.10
C VAL A 245 -15.14 -10.25 -3.52
N THR A 246 -15.67 -9.44 -4.42
CA THR A 246 -16.01 -9.83 -5.80
C THR A 246 -14.97 -9.38 -6.84
N THR A 247 -13.92 -8.66 -6.44
CA THR A 247 -12.94 -8.15 -7.39
C THR A 247 -12.14 -9.25 -8.09
N THR A 248 -11.86 -9.05 -9.36
CA THR A 248 -10.96 -9.88 -10.18
C THR A 248 -9.51 -9.36 -10.17
N GLU A 249 -9.26 -8.27 -9.45
CA GLU A 249 -7.96 -7.65 -9.23
C GLU A 249 -7.46 -7.94 -7.80
N PRO A 250 -6.17 -7.76 -7.49
CA PRO A 250 -5.60 -8.13 -6.19
C PRO A 250 -6.09 -7.28 -5.01
N GLY A 251 -7.05 -6.37 -5.19
CA GLY A 251 -7.53 -5.47 -4.14
C GLY A 251 -8.11 -6.17 -2.91
N GLY A 252 -8.72 -7.35 -3.07
CA GLY A 252 -9.14 -8.17 -1.93
C GLY A 252 -7.98 -8.54 -1.00
N LEU A 253 -6.79 -8.82 -1.55
CA LEU A 253 -5.61 -9.19 -0.78
C LEU A 253 -5.08 -8.02 0.03
N PHE A 254 -5.06 -6.80 -0.54
CA PHE A 254 -4.66 -5.61 0.20
C PHE A 254 -5.59 -5.31 1.36
N ILE A 255 -6.91 -5.51 1.18
CA ILE A 255 -7.88 -5.39 2.28
C ILE A 255 -7.57 -6.43 3.36
N MET A 256 -7.40 -7.72 3.01
CA MET A 256 -7.11 -8.76 4.02
C MET A 256 -5.82 -8.46 4.77
N ARG A 257 -4.77 -8.06 4.06
CA ARG A 257 -3.48 -7.69 4.64
C ARG A 257 -3.60 -6.56 5.65
N ALA A 258 -4.34 -5.52 5.29
CA ALA A 258 -4.58 -4.37 6.16
C ALA A 258 -5.35 -4.75 7.43
N LEU A 259 -6.40 -5.56 7.28
CA LEU A 259 -7.20 -6.01 8.42
C LEU A 259 -6.43 -6.98 9.32
N ALA A 260 -5.60 -7.86 8.76
CA ALA A 260 -4.71 -8.72 9.53
C ALA A 260 -3.71 -7.90 10.35
N ALA A 261 -3.05 -6.91 9.73
CA ALA A 261 -2.12 -6.02 10.41
C ALA A 261 -2.79 -5.29 11.59
N LEU A 262 -4.03 -4.81 11.41
CA LEU A 262 -4.79 -4.20 12.50
C LEU A 262 -5.19 -5.22 13.58
N TYR A 263 -5.58 -6.42 13.19
CA TYR A 263 -5.95 -7.48 14.12
C TYR A 263 -4.76 -7.92 14.99
N GLU A 264 -3.54 -7.96 14.45
CA GLU A 264 -2.35 -8.32 15.23
C GLU A 264 -1.98 -7.24 16.26
N ARG A 265 -2.14 -5.98 15.89
CA ARG A 265 -1.83 -4.81 16.73
C ARG A 265 -2.87 -4.56 17.81
N ASN A 266 -4.15 -4.70 17.44
CA ASN A 266 -5.26 -4.53 18.37
C ASN A 266 -5.49 -5.82 19.18
N THR A 267 -4.70 -6.00 20.23
CA THR A 267 -4.75 -7.18 21.12
C THR A 267 -5.91 -7.16 22.11
N THR A 268 -6.57 -6.01 22.28
CA THR A 268 -7.70 -5.85 23.19
C THR A 268 -9.02 -6.22 22.49
N SER A 269 -9.86 -7.01 23.16
CA SER A 269 -11.21 -7.31 22.66
C SER A 269 -12.00 -6.01 22.45
N SER A 270 -12.57 -5.88 21.26
CA SER A 270 -13.32 -4.70 20.83
C SER A 270 -14.28 -5.09 19.71
N ASP A 271 -15.31 -4.28 19.53
CA ASP A 271 -16.26 -4.36 18.41
C ASP A 271 -15.55 -4.46 17.05
N LEU A 272 -14.52 -3.65 16.84
CA LEU A 272 -13.72 -3.63 15.62
C LEU A 272 -12.93 -4.93 15.44
N ARG A 273 -12.38 -5.47 16.52
CA ARG A 273 -11.64 -6.74 16.48
C ARG A 273 -12.55 -7.90 16.11
N ASP A 274 -13.74 -7.96 16.70
CA ASP A 274 -14.73 -8.99 16.40
C ASP A 274 -15.25 -8.84 14.96
N TYR A 275 -15.53 -7.61 14.52
CA TYR A 275 -15.89 -7.30 13.14
C TYR A 275 -14.84 -7.81 12.13
N ILE A 276 -13.56 -7.51 12.37
CA ILE A 276 -12.46 -7.97 11.50
C ILE A 276 -12.39 -9.49 11.46
N LYS A 277 -12.51 -10.14 12.62
CA LYS A 277 -12.47 -11.61 12.72
C LYS A 277 -13.58 -12.26 11.91
N GLU A 278 -14.81 -11.77 12.04
CA GLU A 278 -15.96 -12.29 11.29
C GLU A 278 -15.79 -12.06 9.79
N TYR A 279 -15.42 -10.84 9.40
CA TYR A 279 -15.25 -10.49 7.99
C TYR A 279 -14.12 -11.29 7.32
N VAL A 280 -12.96 -11.44 7.97
CA VAL A 280 -11.86 -12.29 7.47
C VAL A 280 -12.27 -13.76 7.42
N GLY A 281 -13.07 -14.24 8.37
CA GLY A 281 -13.63 -15.59 8.36
C GLY A 281 -14.51 -15.87 7.14
N VAL A 282 -15.35 -14.91 6.74
CA VAL A 282 -16.15 -15.00 5.50
C VAL A 282 -15.24 -15.13 4.27
N GLN A 283 -14.22 -14.27 4.15
CA GLN A 283 -13.30 -14.31 3.00
C GLN A 283 -12.51 -15.62 2.95
N TYR A 284 -12.02 -16.09 4.09
CA TYR A 284 -11.30 -17.36 4.19
C TYR A 284 -12.14 -18.54 3.69
N ASN A 285 -13.38 -18.64 4.17
CA ASN A 285 -14.29 -19.71 3.75
C ASN A 285 -14.58 -19.63 2.25
N ALA A 286 -14.84 -18.43 1.71
CA ALA A 286 -15.04 -18.24 0.27
C ALA A 286 -13.83 -18.71 -0.56
N VAL A 287 -12.60 -18.33 -0.15
CA VAL A 287 -11.37 -18.75 -0.83
C VAL A 287 -11.22 -20.27 -0.80
N VAL A 288 -11.41 -20.90 0.36
CA VAL A 288 -11.19 -22.34 0.53
C VAL A 288 -12.23 -23.18 -0.19
N GLU A 289 -13.49 -22.74 -0.19
CA GLU A 289 -14.63 -23.51 -0.71
C GLU A 289 -14.96 -23.21 -2.17
N GLN A 290 -14.79 -21.96 -2.63
CA GLN A 290 -15.28 -21.50 -3.94
C GLN A 290 -14.16 -21.13 -4.91
N ALA A 291 -12.97 -20.81 -4.40
CA ALA A 291 -11.88 -20.24 -5.21
C ALA A 291 -10.76 -21.24 -5.51
N ARG A 292 -11.00 -22.54 -5.33
CA ARG A 292 -10.02 -23.63 -5.49
C ARG A 292 -10.05 -24.30 -6.86
N ALA A 293 -8.95 -24.24 -7.63
CA ALA A 293 -8.88 -24.62 -9.04
C ALA A 293 -9.47 -26.01 -9.37
N THR A 294 -9.16 -26.99 -8.52
CA THR A 294 -9.74 -28.34 -8.54
C THR A 294 -9.80 -28.92 -7.11
N ASP A 295 -10.71 -29.85 -6.86
CA ASP A 295 -10.83 -30.54 -5.58
C ASP A 295 -9.50 -31.20 -5.19
N GLY A 296 -8.99 -30.84 -4.00
CA GLY A 296 -7.71 -31.32 -3.49
C GLY A 296 -6.47 -30.58 -4.00
N SER A 297 -6.59 -29.60 -4.91
CA SER A 297 -5.46 -28.73 -5.29
C SER A 297 -5.12 -27.72 -4.20
N ASN A 298 -3.91 -27.18 -4.21
CA ASN A 298 -3.50 -26.05 -3.37
C ASN A 298 -3.40 -24.75 -4.18
N ILE A 299 -4.15 -24.66 -5.29
CA ILE A 299 -4.17 -23.50 -6.18
C ILE A 299 -5.49 -22.79 -5.94
N TYR A 300 -5.38 -21.57 -5.42
CA TYR A 300 -6.49 -20.66 -5.21
C TYR A 300 -6.35 -19.48 -6.18
N GLY A 301 -7.47 -18.97 -6.68
CA GLY A 301 -7.47 -17.88 -7.65
C GLY A 301 -8.63 -16.92 -7.46
N LEU A 302 -8.53 -15.74 -8.04
CA LEU A 302 -9.67 -14.84 -8.18
C LEU A 302 -10.63 -15.33 -9.27
N PRO A 303 -11.93 -14.98 -9.19
CA PRO A 303 -12.59 -14.30 -8.06
C PRO A 303 -12.88 -15.26 -6.89
N TRP A 304 -13.02 -14.73 -5.67
CA TRP A 304 -13.32 -15.55 -4.48
C TRP A 304 -14.73 -16.10 -4.44
N THR A 305 -15.64 -15.59 -5.27
CA THR A 305 -16.99 -16.13 -5.47
C THR A 305 -17.02 -17.40 -6.34
N GLY A 306 -15.88 -17.77 -6.92
CA GLY A 306 -15.79 -18.87 -7.87
C GLY A 306 -16.55 -18.65 -9.20
N PRO A 307 -16.48 -19.63 -10.12
CA PRO A 307 -15.46 -20.67 -10.13
C PRO A 307 -14.07 -20.04 -10.36
N PRO A 308 -13.00 -20.66 -9.84
CA PRO A 308 -11.67 -20.10 -9.93
C PRO A 308 -11.10 -20.22 -11.34
N ASN A 309 -10.17 -19.33 -11.66
CA ASN A 309 -9.41 -19.42 -12.89
C ASN A 309 -8.67 -20.76 -13.00
N THR A 310 -8.69 -21.34 -14.20
CA THR A 310 -8.06 -22.64 -14.51
C THR A 310 -6.54 -22.55 -14.66
N SER A 311 -5.98 -21.35 -14.60
CA SER A 311 -4.54 -21.07 -14.67
C SER A 311 -4.09 -20.26 -13.47
N PHE A 312 -2.89 -20.58 -12.98
CA PHE A 312 -2.21 -19.75 -11.99
C PHE A 312 -1.83 -18.40 -12.63
N SER A 313 -2.15 -17.31 -11.93
CA SER A 313 -1.70 -15.96 -12.26
C SER A 313 -0.88 -15.44 -11.10
N GLY A 314 0.40 -15.16 -11.33
CA GLY A 314 1.24 -14.45 -10.35
C GLY A 314 1.01 -12.93 -10.33
N VAL A 315 -0.07 -12.46 -10.96
CA VAL A 315 -0.58 -11.07 -10.85
C VAL A 315 -1.65 -10.99 -9.75
N ASN A 316 -2.16 -12.14 -9.30
CA ASN A 316 -3.13 -12.28 -8.22
C ASN A 316 -2.41 -12.54 -6.91
#